data_AF-A0A0G2HVA4-F1
#
_entry.id   AF-A0A0G2HVA4-F1
#
_cell.length_a   1.000
_cell.length_b   1.000
_cell.length_c   1.000
_cell.angle_alpha   90.00
_cell.angle_beta   90.00
_cell.angle_gamma   90.00
#
_symmetry.space_group_name_H-M   'P 1'
#
loop_
_entity.id
_entity.type
_entity.pdbx_description
1 polymer ?
#
loop_
_entity_poly.entity_id
_entity_poly.type
_entity_poly.pdbx_seq_one_letter_code
_entity_poly.pdbx_strand_id
1 'polypeptide(L)'
;MDFSDSFRIVNLVVAVIMILGGISQFFPLGFQSIIVGCYVMIFGLATGLLEFQIPPQVSRYASFLFSFIGRGAFYIFVGSILLDGHVLRIIAGSIVGLIGVCYAVLEFIPSIEPPANMREADAGWGAEQV
;
A
#
# COMPACT_ATOMS: atom_id res chain seq x y z
N MET A 1 5.41 14.84 -15.98
CA MET A 1 5.01 13.62 -15.27
C MET A 1 3.56 13.81 -14.92
N ASP A 2 2.68 12.98 -15.47
CA ASP A 2 1.26 13.03 -15.11
C ASP A 2 1.09 12.69 -13.62
N PHE A 3 0.08 13.22 -12.93
CA PHE A 3 -0.11 12.95 -11.50
C PHE A 3 -0.27 11.44 -11.24
N SER A 4 -0.91 10.74 -12.19
CA SER A 4 -1.07 9.29 -12.17
C SER A 4 0.28 8.57 -12.05
N ASP A 5 1.23 8.81 -12.96
CA ASP A 5 2.55 8.15 -12.95
C ASP A 5 3.33 8.40 -11.67
N SER A 6 3.20 9.60 -11.10
CA SER A 6 3.85 9.96 -9.83
C SER A 6 3.32 9.10 -8.68
N PHE A 7 2.02 8.87 -8.60
CA PHE A 7 1.43 7.97 -7.60
C PHE A 7 1.86 6.51 -7.79
N ARG A 8 1.94 6.04 -9.05
CA ARG A 8 2.41 4.67 -9.34
C ARG A 8 3.83 4.45 -8.83
N ILE A 9 4.72 5.42 -9.09
CA ILE A 9 6.11 5.38 -8.63
C ILE A 9 6.18 5.36 -7.11
N VAL A 10 5.38 6.19 -6.42
CA VAL A 10 5.35 6.21 -4.95
C VAL A 10 4.87 4.87 -4.40
N ASN A 11 3.81 4.28 -4.95
CA ASN A 11 3.31 2.98 -4.51
C ASN A 11 4.36 1.87 -4.71
N LEU A 12 5.08 1.90 -5.83
CA LEU A 12 6.14 0.93 -6.13
C LEU A 12 7.34 1.09 -5.21
N VAL A 13 7.73 2.33 -4.87
CA VAL A 13 8.75 2.61 -3.87
C VAL A 13 8.32 2.06 -2.50
N VAL A 14 7.08 2.31 -2.08
CA VAL A 14 6.53 1.78 -0.82
C VAL A 14 6.53 0.25 -0.84
N ALA A 15 6.14 -0.40 -1.94
CA ALA A 15 6.19 -1.85 -2.11
C ALA A 15 7.61 -2.41 -1.92
N VAL A 16 8.62 -1.79 -2.52
CA VAL A 16 10.03 -2.19 -2.36
C VAL A 16 10.48 -2.02 -0.91
N ILE A 17 10.15 -0.89 -0.26
CA ILE A 17 10.49 -0.64 1.15
C ILE A 17 9.83 -1.68 2.06
N MET A 18 8.57 -2.05 1.81
CA MET A 18 7.88 -3.10 2.55
C MET A 18 8.58 -4.46 2.39
N ILE A 19 8.97 -4.85 1.18
CA ILE A 19 9.67 -6.13 0.96
C ILE A 19 11.03 -6.14 1.66
N LEU A 20 11.83 -5.08 1.52
CA LEU A 20 13.13 -4.97 2.19
C LEU A 20 12.99 -4.92 3.72
N GLY A 21 11.98 -4.19 4.22
CA GLY A 21 11.63 -4.15 5.64
C GLY A 21 11.21 -5.53 6.17
N GLY A 22 10.39 -6.27 5.43
CA GLY A 22 9.99 -7.64 5.76
C GLY A 22 11.18 -8.61 5.83
N ILE A 23 12.14 -8.51 4.91
CA ILE A 23 13.38 -9.30 4.95
C ILE A 23 14.21 -8.96 6.20
N SER A 24 14.29 -7.68 6.56
CA SER A 24 15.01 -7.26 7.78
C SER A 24 14.37 -7.74 9.08
N GLN A 25 13.08 -8.09 9.05
CA GLN A 25 12.33 -8.64 10.19
C GLN A 25 12.81 -10.04 10.61
N PHE A 26 13.49 -10.78 9.71
CA PHE A 26 14.04 -12.11 10.00
C PHE A 26 15.27 -12.07 10.92
N PHE A 27 15.86 -10.88 11.14
CA PHE A 27 17.02 -10.71 11.98
C PHE A 27 16.67 -9.75 13.13
N PRO A 28 16.61 -10.20 14.40
CA PRO A 28 16.84 -11.54 14.95
C PRO A 28 15.68 -12.52 14.76
N LEU A 29 15.99 -13.82 14.71
CA LEU A 29 15.04 -14.91 14.52
C LEU A 29 14.12 -15.09 15.74
N GLY A 30 12.99 -14.38 15.73
CA GLY A 30 11.87 -14.58 16.64
C GLY A 30 10.65 -15.10 15.87
N PHE A 31 9.87 -16.00 16.47
CA PHE A 31 8.67 -16.56 15.83
C PHE A 31 7.67 -15.46 15.43
N GLN A 32 7.48 -14.47 16.30
CA GLN A 32 6.66 -13.28 16.01
C GLN A 32 7.24 -12.45 14.84
N SER A 33 8.54 -12.20 14.85
CA SER A 33 9.21 -11.41 13.81
C SER A 33 9.13 -12.07 12.43
N ILE A 34 9.23 -13.40 12.38
CA ILE A 34 9.07 -14.18 11.13
C ILE A 34 7.64 -14.05 10.60
N ILE A 35 6.63 -14.21 11.45
CA ILE A 35 5.23 -14.08 11.05
C ILE A 35 4.96 -12.68 10.51
N VAL A 36 5.41 -11.65 11.23
CA VAL A 36 5.26 -10.26 10.80
C VAL A 36 5.99 -10.01 9.48
N GLY A 37 7.22 -10.50 9.33
CA GLY A 37 8.00 -10.37 8.08
C GLY A 37 7.29 -10.99 6.89
N CYS A 38 6.68 -12.17 7.05
CA CYS A 38 5.86 -12.81 6.02
C CYS A 38 4.65 -11.95 5.63
N TYR A 39 3.91 -11.40 6.61
CA TYR A 39 2.77 -10.52 6.32
C TYR A 39 3.20 -9.26 5.57
N VAL A 40 4.26 -8.60 6.02
CA VAL A 40 4.78 -7.38 5.37
C VAL A 40 5.26 -7.65 3.95
N MET A 41 5.91 -8.80 3.68
CA MET A 41 6.29 -9.19 2.32
C MET A 41 5.08 -9.46 1.42
N ILE A 42 4.05 -10.17 1.92
CA ILE A 42 2.82 -10.41 1.16
C ILE A 42 2.13 -9.08 0.84
N PHE A 43 2.04 -8.17 1.80
CA PHE A 43 1.48 -6.83 1.60
C PHE A 43 2.30 -5.98 0.63
N GLY A 44 3.64 -6.06 0.68
CA GLY A 44 4.55 -5.45 -0.28
C GLY A 44 4.32 -5.94 -1.71
N LEU A 45 4.29 -7.27 -1.89
CA LEU A 45 4.03 -7.91 -3.18
C LEU A 45 2.63 -7.58 -3.71
N ALA A 46 1.60 -7.64 -2.86
CA ALA A 46 0.24 -7.28 -3.25
C ALA A 46 0.15 -5.82 -3.72
N THR A 47 0.77 -4.90 -3.00
CA THR A 47 0.81 -3.47 -3.36
C THR A 47 1.52 -3.25 -4.70
N GLY A 48 2.65 -3.93 -4.93
CA GLY A 48 3.37 -3.86 -6.19
C GLY A 48 2.59 -4.47 -7.36
N LEU A 49 1.98 -5.64 -7.17
CA LEU A 49 1.19 -6.32 -8.21
C LEU A 49 -0.04 -5.51 -8.63
N LEU A 50 -0.72 -4.87 -7.67
CA LEU A 50 -1.86 -3.99 -7.92
C LEU A 50 -1.54 -2.81 -8.84
N GLU A 51 -0.26 -2.46 -8.97
CA GLU A 51 0.19 -1.37 -9.82
C GLU A 51 0.38 -1.79 -11.30
N PHE A 52 0.60 -3.09 -11.55
CA PHE A 52 0.79 -3.63 -12.89
C PHE A 52 -0.48 -4.27 -13.46
N GLN A 53 -1.33 -4.83 -12.61
CA GLN A 53 -2.62 -5.40 -12.98
C GLN A 53 -3.62 -5.21 -11.84
N ILE A 54 -4.88 -4.94 -12.15
CA ILE A 54 -5.97 -4.86 -11.17
C ILE A 54 -6.69 -6.22 -11.16
N PRO A 55 -6.44 -7.12 -10.18
CA PRO A 55 -7.13 -8.40 -10.14
C PRO A 55 -8.60 -8.15 -9.78
N PRO A 56 -9.58 -8.75 -10.50
CA PRO A 56 -11.00 -8.55 -10.24
C PRO A 56 -11.41 -8.99 -8.83
N GLN A 57 -10.68 -9.92 -8.21
CA GLN A 57 -10.90 -10.37 -6.84
C GLN A 57 -10.51 -9.30 -5.81
N VAL A 58 -9.43 -8.54 -6.04
CA VAL A 58 -9.00 -7.47 -5.14
C VAL A 58 -9.92 -6.26 -5.26
N SER A 59 -10.40 -5.96 -6.47
CA SER A 59 -11.46 -4.96 -6.69
C SER A 59 -12.74 -5.32 -5.91
N ARG A 60 -13.12 -6.61 -5.89
CA ARG A 60 -14.33 -7.10 -5.20
C ARG A 60 -14.22 -7.12 -3.67
N TYR A 61 -13.10 -7.54 -3.10
CA TYR A 61 -12.97 -7.76 -1.66
C TYR A 61 -12.16 -6.70 -0.91
N ALA A 62 -11.33 -5.92 -1.61
CA ALA A 62 -10.45 -4.91 -1.01
C ALA A 62 -10.61 -3.56 -1.72
N SER A 63 -11.85 -3.12 -1.91
CA SER A 63 -12.19 -1.82 -2.51
C SER A 63 -11.55 -0.64 -1.76
N PHE A 64 -11.21 -0.81 -0.47
CA PHE A 64 -10.49 0.20 0.32
C PHE A 64 -9.06 0.47 -0.21
N LEU A 65 -8.39 -0.50 -0.84
CA LEU A 65 -7.10 -0.28 -1.49
C LEU A 65 -7.22 0.53 -2.78
N PHE A 66 -8.42 0.87 -3.23
CA PHE A 66 -8.68 1.78 -4.36
C PHE A 66 -9.21 3.14 -3.89
N SER A 67 -9.11 3.46 -2.60
CA SER A 67 -9.36 4.81 -2.07
C SER A 67 -8.09 5.40 -1.44
N PHE A 68 -7.91 6.72 -1.54
CA PHE A 68 -6.77 7.42 -0.93
C PHE A 68 -6.70 7.18 0.59
N ILE A 69 -7.86 7.22 1.26
CA ILE A 69 -7.93 6.97 2.71
C ILE A 69 -7.66 5.53 3.08
N GLY A 70 -8.15 4.58 2.30
CA GLY A 70 -7.95 3.16 2.57
C GLY A 70 -6.51 2.73 2.32
N ARG A 71 -5.85 3.27 1.29
CA ARG A 71 -4.40 3.13 1.09
C ARG A 71 -3.60 3.81 2.20
N GLY A 72 -3.98 5.03 2.59
CA GLY A 72 -3.34 5.77 3.67
C GLY A 72 -3.38 4.99 4.99
N ALA A 73 -4.56 4.52 5.39
CA ALA A 73 -4.76 3.69 6.57
C ALA A 73 -3.97 2.37 6.50
N PHE A 74 -3.92 1.73 5.34
CA PHE A 74 -3.13 0.52 5.12
C PHE A 74 -1.63 0.76 5.30
N TYR A 75 -1.08 1.84 4.73
CA TYR A 75 0.33 2.18 4.89
C TYR A 75 0.67 2.60 6.33
N ILE A 76 -0.22 3.30 7.03
CA ILE A 76 -0.05 3.59 8.46
C ILE A 76 0.00 2.29 9.26
N PHE A 77 -0.93 1.37 9.00
CA PHE A 77 -0.95 0.05 9.64
C PHE A 77 0.35 -0.72 9.40
N VAL A 78 0.78 -0.88 8.15
CA VAL A 78 2.04 -1.58 7.82
C VAL A 78 3.26 -0.87 8.41
N GLY A 79 3.30 0.45 8.36
CA GLY A 79 4.35 1.26 8.97
C GLY A 79 4.47 1.02 10.47
N SER A 80 3.34 0.99 11.20
CA SER A 80 3.33 0.71 12.64
C SER A 80 3.79 -0.70 13.00
N ILE A 81 3.52 -1.70 12.16
CA ILE A 81 3.98 -3.09 12.35
C ILE A 81 5.49 -3.23 12.08
N LEU A 82 6.04 -2.38 11.22
CA LEU A 82 7.48 -2.31 10.92
C LEU A 82 8.30 -1.61 12.02
N LEU A 83 7.66 -0.82 12.89
CA LEU A 83 8.32 -0.14 14.01
C LEU A 83 8.70 -1.13 15.13
N ASP A 84 9.73 -1.95 14.88
CA ASP A 84 10.23 -2.90 15.86
C ASP A 84 11.77 -2.95 15.88
N GLY A 85 12.32 -2.70 17.08
CA GLY A 85 13.65 -3.05 17.59
C GLY A 85 14.88 -2.43 16.92
N HIS A 86 14.97 -2.45 15.60
CA HIS A 86 16.17 -2.06 14.85
C HIS A 86 16.01 -0.72 14.14
N VAL A 87 17.08 0.08 14.16
CA VAL A 87 17.14 1.42 13.55
C VAL A 87 16.72 1.42 12.08
N LEU A 88 17.15 0.43 11.29
CA LEU A 88 16.78 0.33 9.87
C LEU A 88 15.27 0.06 9.68
N ARG A 89 14.68 -0.76 10.56
CA ARG A 89 13.24 -1.08 10.57
C ARG A 89 12.42 0.13 11.00
N ILE A 90 12.89 0.87 12.00
CA ILE A 90 12.27 2.12 12.46
C ILE A 90 12.25 3.16 11.33
N ILE A 91 13.35 3.32 10.59
CA ILE A 91 13.42 4.25 9.46
C ILE A 91 12.46 3.82 8.35
N ALA A 92 12.49 2.54 7.95
CA ALA A 92 11.60 2.01 6.91
C ALA A 92 10.12 2.15 7.30
N GLY A 93 9.75 1.76 8.53
CA GLY A 93 8.39 1.88 9.06
C GLY A 93 7.93 3.33 9.18
N SER A 94 8.81 4.24 9.59
CA SER A 94 8.50 5.68 9.66
C SER A 94 8.24 6.29 8.29
N ILE A 95 9.02 5.91 7.26
CA ILE A 95 8.81 6.38 5.89
C ILE A 95 7.46 5.88 5.36
N VAL A 96 7.17 4.58 5.49
CA VAL A 96 5.90 4.00 5.02
C VAL A 96 4.72 4.60 5.78
N GLY A 97 4.84 4.77 7.10
CA GLY A 97 3.82 5.41 7.93
C GLY A 97 3.58 6.86 7.56
N LEU A 98 4.64 7.65 7.33
CA LEU A 98 4.54 9.05 6.91
C LEU A 98 3.88 9.16 5.53
N ILE A 99 4.25 8.31 4.58
CA ILE A 99 3.59 8.23 3.28
C ILE A 99 2.10 7.91 3.48
N GLY A 100 1.75 6.97 4.35
CA GLY A 100 0.35 6.68 4.69
C GLY A 100 -0.42 7.90 5.21
N VAL A 101 0.18 8.70 6.08
CA VAL A 101 -0.42 9.97 6.55
C VAL A 101 -0.59 10.95 5.39
N CYS A 102 0.41 11.09 4.51
CA CYS A 102 0.29 11.93 3.32
C CYS A 102 -0.88 11.48 2.43
N TYR A 103 -1.04 10.18 2.17
CA TYR A 103 -2.16 9.65 1.39
C TYR A 103 -3.53 9.91 2.07
N ALA A 104 -3.60 9.84 3.39
CA ALA A 104 -4.81 10.19 4.14
C ALA A 104 -5.14 11.69 4.06
N VAL A 105 -4.12 12.56 4.11
CA VAL A 105 -4.30 14.02 3.97
C VAL A 105 -4.71 14.41 2.55
N LEU A 106 -4.19 13.71 1.53
CA LEU A 106 -4.51 13.95 0.13
C LEU A 106 -6.01 13.72 -0.18
N GLU A 107 -6.73 12.92 0.61
CA GLU A 107 -8.20 12.79 0.48
C GLU A 107 -8.92 14.13 0.69
N PHE A 108 -8.42 14.98 1.60
CA PHE A 108 -9.02 16.28 1.89
C PHE A 108 -8.69 17.35 0.84
N ILE A 109 -7.91 17.00 -0.20
CA ILE A 109 -7.56 17.87 -1.31
C ILE A 109 -8.38 17.43 -2.54
N PRO A 110 -9.58 18.00 -2.77
CA PRO A 110 -10.51 17.57 -3.83
C PRO A 110 -10.02 17.85 -5.27
N SER A 111 -8.80 18.38 -5.44
CA SER A 111 -8.23 18.77 -6.74
C SER A 111 -7.38 17.68 -7.40
N ILE A 112 -7.14 16.54 -6.73
CA ILE A 112 -6.40 15.41 -7.31
C ILE A 112 -7.42 14.37 -7.76
N GLU A 113 -7.60 14.26 -9.07
CA GLU A 113 -8.38 13.18 -9.66
C GLU A 113 -7.74 11.83 -9.27
N PRO A 114 -8.55 10.86 -8.82
CA PRO A 114 -8.07 9.51 -8.56
C PRO A 114 -7.40 8.93 -9.81
N PRO A 115 -6.16 8.39 -9.73
CA PRO A 115 -5.48 7.78 -10.88
C PRO A 115 -6.34 6.66 -11.50
N ALA A 116 -6.16 6.41 -12.80
CA ALA A 116 -6.98 5.47 -13.59
C ALA A 116 -7.15 4.06 -12.98
N ASN A 117 -6.20 3.61 -12.15
CA ASN A 117 -6.28 2.39 -11.34
C ASN A 117 -7.47 2.36 -10.34
N MET A 118 -8.11 3.49 -10.06
CA MET A 118 -9.32 3.62 -9.21
C MET A 118 -10.60 3.81 -10.05
N ARG A 119 -10.48 4.12 -11.35
CA ARG A 119 -11.62 4.34 -12.28
C ARG A 119 -12.07 3.07 -13.02
N GLU A 120 -11.18 2.11 -13.25
CA GLU A 120 -11.56 0.85 -13.92
C GLU A 120 -12.31 -0.13 -13.00
N ALA A 121 -12.20 0.03 -11.67
CA ALA A 121 -12.97 -0.76 -10.71
C ALA A 121 -14.47 -0.41 -10.74
N ASP A 122 -14.83 0.82 -11.11
CA ASP A 122 -16.21 1.30 -11.23
C ASP A 122 -16.84 0.98 -12.61
N ALA A 123 -16.02 0.65 -13.62
CA ALA A 123 -16.49 0.38 -14.98
C ALA A 123 -17.08 -1.04 -15.17
N GLY A 124 -16.98 -1.92 -14.18
CA GLY A 124 -17.40 -3.32 -14.27
C GLY A 124 -18.78 -3.64 -13.71
N TRP A 125 -19.48 -2.70 -13.04
CA TRP A 125 -20.71 -3.06 -12.33
C TRP A 125 -21.73 -1.91 -12.23
N GLY A 126 -22.16 -1.43 -13.41
CA GLY A 126 -23.32 -0.56 -13.57
C GLY A 126 -23.98 -0.60 -14.95
N ALA A 127 -23.44 -1.38 -15.89
CA ALA A 127 -23.92 -1.44 -17.28
C ALA A 127 -24.66 -2.74 -17.65
N GLU A 128 -25.01 -3.60 -16.68
CA GLU A 128 -25.69 -4.88 -16.97
C GLU A 128 -26.86 -5.21 -16.02
N GLN A 129 -27.52 -4.20 -15.43
CA GLN A 129 -28.84 -4.39 -14.80
C GLN A 129 -29.75 -3.17 -14.97
N VAL A 130 -30.23 -2.95 -16.20
CA VAL A 130 -31.66 -2.68 -16.53
C VAL A 130 -31.91 -2.89 -18.02
#